data_AF-A0AAJ1TXU2-F1
#
_entry.id   AF-A0AAJ1TXU2-F1
#
_cell.length_a   1.000
_cell.length_b   1.000
_cell.length_c   1.000
_cell.angle_alpha   90.00
_cell.angle_beta   90.00
_cell.angle_gamma   90.00
#
_symmetry.space_group_name_H-M   'P 1'
#
loop_
_entity.id
_entity.type
_entity.pdbx_description
1 polymer ?
#
loop_
_entity_poly.entity_id
_entity_poly.type
_entity_poly.pdbx_seq_one_letter_code
_entity_poly.pdbx_strand_id
1 'polypeptide(L)'
;MGLSDEEIEARLAALRRQREALDREIADLVLYRELGRRLKGAGSGSAVLDRDEGRDAGHAARPAPEPRPAAARGIPVETSPPPTARPSPAAPEAWDIPDQETRPVPPHEEPAGIPPAIAFTEDAAAARRYGRALVEAACGAILEAGRPLHAAEILEILLARGFSLPGRDPVAALNTRLWKRAGSGGPLRRVAEATYALAGEADPPFERDPDPEA
;
A
#
# COMPACT_ATOMS: atom_id res chain seq x y z
N MET A 1 21.12 16.55 -31.95
CA MET A 1 20.14 17.12 -32.90
C MET A 1 18.85 17.30 -32.12
N GLY A 2 18.51 18.53 -31.74
CA GLY A 2 17.21 18.83 -31.12
C GLY A 2 16.11 18.75 -32.18
N LEU A 3 14.88 18.43 -31.75
CA LEU A 3 13.71 18.53 -32.63
C LEU A 3 13.54 19.99 -33.06
N SER A 4 13.20 20.20 -34.33
CA SER A 4 12.82 21.53 -34.82
C SER A 4 11.50 21.98 -34.19
N ASP A 5 11.26 23.30 -34.13
CA ASP A 5 10.02 23.85 -33.55
C ASP A 5 8.76 23.32 -34.25
N GLU A 6 8.81 23.08 -35.56
CA GLU A 6 7.72 22.48 -36.33
C GLU A 6 7.43 21.02 -35.92
N GLU A 7 8.48 20.22 -35.68
CA GLU A 7 8.35 18.85 -35.19
C GLU A 7 7.79 18.81 -33.76
N ILE A 8 8.17 19.79 -32.92
CA ILE A 8 7.64 19.95 -31.57
C ILE A 8 6.14 20.28 -31.62
N GLU A 9 5.73 21.24 -32.44
CA GLU A 9 4.32 21.60 -32.61
C GLU A 9 3.49 20.45 -33.19
N ALA A 10 4.02 19.74 -34.19
CA ALA A 10 3.36 18.56 -34.75
C ALA A 10 3.17 17.47 -33.68
N ARG A 11 4.17 17.24 -32.84
CA ARG A 11 4.11 16.27 -31.74
C ARG A 11 3.12 16.73 -30.65
N LEU A 12 3.09 18.01 -30.30
CA LEU A 12 2.10 18.57 -29.37
C LEU A 12 0.67 18.42 -29.90
N ALA A 13 0.43 18.71 -31.19
CA ALA A 13 -0.87 18.52 -31.81
C ALA A 13 -1.30 17.04 -31.81
N ALA A 14 -0.37 16.12 -32.06
CA ALA A 14 -0.64 14.68 -31.98
C ALA A 14 -1.01 14.24 -30.56
N LEU A 15 -0.27 14.70 -29.55
CA LEU A 15 -0.55 14.40 -28.15
C LEU A 15 -1.90 14.96 -27.69
N ARG A 16 -2.27 16.17 -28.12
CA ARG A 16 -3.59 16.77 -27.83
C ARG A 16 -4.73 15.91 -28.41
N ARG A 17 -4.61 15.47 -29.67
CA ARG A 17 -5.59 14.57 -30.29
C ARG A 17 -5.68 13.23 -29.57
N GLN A 18 -4.54 12.67 -29.15
CA GLN A 18 -4.51 11.42 -28.40
C GLN A 18 -5.21 11.58 -27.04
N ARG A 19 -4.99 12.69 -26.34
CA ARG A 19 -5.67 12.99 -25.09
C ARG A 19 -7.19 13.06 -25.29
N GLU A 20 -7.65 13.79 -26.29
CA GLU A 20 -9.09 13.89 -26.60
C GLU A 20 -9.73 12.54 -26.96
N ALA A 21 -8.98 11.65 -27.60
CA ALA A 21 -9.45 10.29 -27.89
C ALA A 21 -9.60 9.46 -26.61
N LEU A 22 -8.61 9.53 -25.71
CA LEU A 22 -8.65 8.85 -24.41
C LEU A 22 -9.79 9.39 -23.54
N ASP A 23 -9.99 10.72 -23.50
CA ASP A 23 -11.06 11.33 -22.71
C ASP A 23 -12.46 10.86 -23.18
N ARG A 24 -12.65 10.66 -24.49
CA ARG A 24 -13.88 10.07 -25.05
C ARG A 24 -14.06 8.60 -24.64
N GLU A 25 -13.01 7.79 -24.76
CA GLU A 25 -13.06 6.37 -24.35
C GLU A 25 -13.36 6.22 -22.86
N ILE A 26 -12.77 7.07 -22.01
CA ILE A 26 -13.07 7.10 -20.57
C ILE A 26 -14.54 7.43 -20.33
N ALA A 27 -15.08 8.45 -21.00
CA ALA A 27 -16.49 8.83 -20.85
C ALA A 27 -17.44 7.69 -21.24
N ASP A 28 -17.16 7.00 -22.35
CA ASP A 28 -17.94 5.84 -22.81
C ASP A 28 -17.88 4.69 -21.80
N LEU A 29 -16.70 4.36 -21.29
CA LEU A 29 -16.54 3.29 -20.31
C LEU A 29 -17.22 3.64 -18.97
N VAL A 30 -17.18 4.90 -18.53
CA VAL A 30 -17.93 5.36 -17.35
C VAL A 30 -19.42 5.16 -17.56
N LEU A 31 -19.96 5.58 -18.72
CA LEU A 31 -21.36 5.39 -19.09
C LEU A 31 -21.76 3.91 -19.04
N TYR A 32 -20.97 3.02 -19.68
CA TYR A 32 -21.24 1.59 -19.67
C TYR A 32 -21.19 0.97 -18.27
N ARG A 33 -20.26 1.41 -17.42
CA ARG A 33 -20.20 0.94 -16.02
C ARG A 33 -21.42 1.38 -15.21
N GLU A 34 -21.89 2.61 -15.40
CA GLU A 34 -23.10 3.10 -14.72
C GLU A 34 -24.34 2.34 -15.18
N LEU A 35 -24.48 2.09 -16.49
CA LEU A 35 -25.54 1.26 -17.03
C LEU A 35 -25.51 -0.15 -16.42
N GLY A 36 -24.33 -0.78 -16.34
CA GLY A 36 -24.16 -2.08 -15.70
C GLY A 36 -24.58 -2.10 -14.23
N ARG A 37 -24.28 -1.02 -13.48
CA ARG A 37 -24.75 -0.86 -12.09
C ARG A 37 -26.27 -0.74 -12.01
N ARG A 38 -26.89 0.06 -12.89
CA ARG A 38 -28.36 0.23 -12.93
C ARG A 38 -29.07 -1.08 -13.29
N LEU A 39 -28.58 -1.80 -14.29
CA LEU A 39 -29.16 -3.10 -14.68
C LEU A 39 -29.04 -4.14 -13.55
N LYS A 40 -27.87 -4.21 -12.88
CA LYS A 40 -27.68 -5.10 -11.73
C LYS A 40 -28.55 -4.71 -10.53
N GLY A 41 -28.74 -3.41 -10.28
CA GLY A 41 -29.61 -2.90 -9.22
C GLY A 41 -31.10 -3.11 -9.50
N ALA A 42 -31.54 -2.92 -10.76
CA ALA A 42 -32.91 -3.15 -11.18
C ALA A 42 -33.31 -4.65 -11.12
N GLY A 43 -32.35 -5.56 -11.36
CA GLY A 43 -32.56 -7.00 -11.21
C GLY A 43 -32.58 -7.52 -9.76
N SER A 44 -32.22 -6.69 -8.78
CA SER A 44 -32.21 -7.06 -7.35
C SER A 44 -33.24 -6.31 -6.50
N GLY A 45 -34.15 -5.55 -7.13
CA GLY A 45 -35.07 -4.64 -6.42
C GLY A 45 -36.47 -4.53 -7.02
N SER A 46 -36.98 -5.59 -7.67
CA SER A 46 -38.37 -5.66 -8.12
C SER A 46 -39.07 -6.90 -7.54
N ALA A 47 -39.19 -6.93 -6.22
CA ALA A 47 -40.13 -7.82 -5.50
C ALA A 47 -40.55 -7.23 -4.14
N VAL A 48 -40.74 -5.91 -4.05
CA VAL A 48 -41.55 -5.31 -2.98
C VAL A 48 -42.21 -4.09 -3.58
N LEU A 49 -43.48 -4.22 -3.95
CA LEU A 49 -44.54 -3.21 -3.83
C LEU A 49 -45.77 -3.80 -4.54
N ASP A 50 -46.45 -4.74 -3.88
CA ASP A 50 -47.91 -4.85 -3.97
C ASP A 50 -48.46 -5.72 -2.81
N ARG A 51 -48.82 -5.11 -1.68
CA ARG A 51 -50.07 -5.42 -0.97
C ARG A 51 -50.36 -4.51 0.22
N ASP A 52 -51.52 -3.88 0.08
CA ASP A 52 -52.54 -3.62 1.10
C ASP A 52 -52.29 -2.60 2.22
N GLU A 53 -53.00 -1.50 2.04
CA GLU A 53 -53.63 -0.65 3.06
C GLU A 53 -54.37 -1.46 4.14
N GLY A 54 -54.39 -0.96 5.39
CA GLY A 54 -55.49 -1.28 6.31
C GLY A 54 -55.22 -1.25 7.82
N ARG A 55 -55.55 -0.10 8.45
CA ARG A 55 -56.21 0.08 9.77
C ARG A 55 -55.56 -0.36 11.11
N ASP A 56 -55.43 0.66 11.97
CA ASP A 56 -55.94 0.77 13.35
C ASP A 56 -55.97 -0.44 14.28
N ALA A 57 -55.22 -0.36 15.39
CA ALA A 57 -55.78 -0.14 16.74
C ALA A 57 -54.68 -0.31 17.80
N GLY A 58 -54.59 0.65 18.73
CA GLY A 58 -53.66 0.61 19.85
C GLY A 58 -54.10 -0.30 21.00
N HIS A 59 -53.12 -0.87 21.71
CA HIS A 59 -53.21 -1.07 23.15
C HIS A 59 -51.83 -1.21 23.78
N ALA A 60 -51.62 -0.48 24.87
CA ALA A 60 -50.42 -0.53 25.71
C ALA A 60 -50.47 -1.72 26.68
N ALA A 61 -49.31 -2.32 26.99
CA ALA A 61 -48.91 -2.79 28.34
C ALA A 61 -47.53 -3.49 28.34
N ARG A 62 -46.61 -2.97 29.17
CA ARG A 62 -45.40 -3.66 29.73
C ARG A 62 -45.85 -4.70 30.81
N PRO A 63 -45.01 -5.55 31.44
CA PRO A 63 -43.54 -5.62 31.51
C PRO A 63 -42.91 -7.05 31.43
N ALA A 64 -41.56 -7.11 31.60
CA ALA A 64 -40.69 -8.30 31.61
C ALA A 64 -40.89 -9.27 32.80
N PRO A 65 -40.39 -10.51 32.68
CA PRO A 65 -39.52 -11.06 33.74
C PRO A 65 -38.36 -11.94 33.22
N GLU A 66 -37.18 -11.83 33.86
CA GLU A 66 -36.22 -12.96 33.99
C GLU A 66 -36.64 -13.82 35.20
N PRO A 67 -36.36 -15.14 35.23
CA PRO A 67 -35.14 -15.61 35.91
C PRO A 67 -34.47 -16.89 35.33
N ARG A 68 -33.15 -17.02 35.50
CA ARG A 68 -32.37 -18.30 35.51
C ARG A 68 -32.62 -19.06 36.85
N PRO A 69 -32.17 -20.32 37.14
CA PRO A 69 -31.08 -21.11 36.52
C PRO A 69 -31.27 -22.66 36.47
N ALA A 70 -30.19 -23.32 36.01
CA ALA A 70 -29.62 -24.59 36.51
C ALA A 70 -29.88 -25.92 35.76
N ALA A 71 -28.74 -26.47 35.31
CA ALA A 71 -28.32 -27.87 35.39
C ALA A 71 -29.03 -28.89 34.48
N ALA A 72 -28.39 -29.93 33.96
CA ALA A 72 -27.01 -30.37 33.82
C ALA A 72 -27.09 -31.72 33.07
N ARG A 73 -25.93 -32.23 32.63
CA ARG A 73 -25.64 -33.61 32.20
C ARG A 73 -25.95 -33.92 30.72
N GLY A 74 -25.00 -34.44 29.93
CA GLY A 74 -23.62 -34.76 30.24
C GLY A 74 -22.91 -35.48 29.09
N ILE A 75 -21.57 -35.34 29.11
CA ILE A 75 -20.47 -36.28 28.74
C ILE A 75 -20.44 -36.86 27.29
N PRO A 76 -19.28 -37.30 26.74
CA PRO A 76 -17.89 -37.19 27.20
C PRO A 76 -16.85 -36.71 26.16
N VAL A 77 -15.69 -36.35 26.70
CA VAL A 77 -14.35 -36.24 26.08
C VAL A 77 -14.05 -37.40 25.12
N GLU A 78 -13.50 -37.11 23.94
CA GLU A 78 -12.33 -37.85 23.44
C GLU A 78 -11.52 -37.09 22.37
N THR A 79 -10.22 -36.95 22.69
CA THR A 79 -9.05 -37.04 21.82
C THR A 79 -8.92 -36.09 20.61
N SER A 80 -8.31 -34.93 20.88
CA SER A 80 -7.51 -34.22 19.88
C SER A 80 -6.30 -35.07 19.48
N PRO A 81 -6.02 -35.30 18.19
CA PRO A 81 -4.76 -35.86 17.75
C PRO A 81 -3.62 -34.83 17.91
N PRO A 82 -2.38 -35.27 18.20
CA PRO A 82 -1.23 -34.39 18.40
C PRO A 82 -0.82 -33.69 17.09
N PRO A 83 -0.19 -32.50 17.17
CA PRO A 83 0.41 -31.87 16.00
C PRO A 83 1.55 -32.76 15.49
N THR A 84 1.38 -33.28 14.28
CA THR A 84 2.45 -33.93 13.54
C THR A 84 3.58 -32.93 13.33
N ALA A 85 4.70 -33.18 14.00
CA ALA A 85 5.98 -32.57 13.71
C ALA A 85 6.28 -32.73 12.22
N ARG A 86 6.30 -31.61 11.49
CA ARG A 86 6.80 -31.61 10.12
C ARG A 86 8.32 -31.85 10.17
N PRO A 87 8.85 -32.75 9.34
CA PRO A 87 10.28 -32.93 9.21
C PRO A 87 10.91 -31.64 8.63
N SER A 88 12.01 -31.25 9.25
CA SER A 88 12.94 -30.25 8.74
C SER A 88 13.39 -30.66 7.33
N PRO A 89 13.16 -29.84 6.28
CA PRO A 89 13.86 -30.07 5.03
C PRO A 89 15.33 -29.72 5.26
N ALA A 90 16.16 -30.74 5.04
CA ALA A 90 17.60 -30.64 4.98
C ALA A 90 18.06 -29.42 4.16
N ALA A 91 19.19 -28.86 4.60
CA ALA A 91 19.95 -27.86 3.87
C ALA A 91 20.12 -28.27 2.39
N PRO A 92 19.73 -27.42 1.42
CA PRO A 92 20.36 -27.46 0.12
C PRO A 92 21.76 -26.85 0.29
N GLU A 93 22.73 -27.75 0.41
CA GLU A 93 23.84 -27.85 -0.55
C GLU A 93 24.44 -26.52 -0.98
N ALA A 94 25.69 -26.33 -0.56
CA ALA A 94 26.58 -25.28 -0.99
C ALA A 94 26.52 -25.15 -2.52
N TRP A 95 25.87 -24.08 -2.98
CA TRP A 95 26.08 -23.60 -4.33
C TRP A 95 27.51 -23.06 -4.36
N ASP A 96 28.38 -23.82 -5.03
CA ASP A 96 29.65 -23.32 -5.56
C ASP A 96 29.43 -21.91 -6.09
N ILE A 97 30.16 -20.97 -5.50
CA ILE A 97 30.25 -19.59 -5.99
C ILE A 97 31.11 -19.69 -7.25
N PRO A 98 30.58 -19.60 -8.48
CA PRO A 98 31.46 -19.41 -9.62
C PRO A 98 32.20 -18.10 -9.42
N ASP A 99 33.50 -18.19 -9.68
CA ASP A 99 34.53 -17.18 -9.64
C ASP A 99 34.00 -15.77 -9.92
N GLN A 100 34.42 -14.81 -9.09
CA GLN A 100 34.11 -13.40 -9.26
C GLN A 100 34.78 -12.89 -10.55
N GLU A 101 34.11 -13.10 -11.67
CA GLU A 101 34.45 -12.44 -12.91
C GLU A 101 34.12 -10.96 -12.73
N THR A 102 35.19 -10.18 -12.58
CA THR A 102 35.24 -8.73 -12.43
C THR A 102 34.23 -8.05 -13.33
N ARG A 103 33.05 -7.71 -12.78
CA ARG A 103 32.14 -6.78 -13.44
C ARG A 103 32.80 -5.42 -13.48
N PRO A 104 32.88 -4.76 -14.65
CA PRO A 104 33.31 -3.38 -14.71
C PRO A 104 32.38 -2.56 -13.83
N VAL A 105 32.97 -1.89 -12.85
CA VAL A 105 32.32 -0.85 -12.04
C VAL A 105 31.68 0.13 -13.04
N PRO A 106 30.34 0.28 -13.08
CA PRO A 106 29.77 1.37 -13.86
C PRO A 106 30.33 2.68 -13.30
N PRO A 107 30.69 3.65 -14.15
CA PRO A 107 31.21 4.92 -13.69
C PRO A 107 30.21 5.51 -12.71
N HIS A 108 30.72 6.06 -11.59
CA HIS A 108 29.96 6.84 -10.63
C HIS A 108 28.93 7.70 -11.37
N GLU A 109 27.65 7.31 -11.31
CA GLU A 109 26.57 8.17 -11.73
C GLU A 109 26.65 9.40 -10.81
N GLU A 110 26.86 10.56 -11.41
CA GLU A 110 26.65 11.89 -10.82
C GLU A 110 25.32 11.91 -10.05
N PRO A 111 25.07 12.86 -9.13
CA PRO A 111 23.76 13.00 -8.49
C PRO A 111 22.73 13.43 -9.55
N ALA A 112 22.32 12.48 -10.37
CA ALA A 112 21.34 12.62 -11.40
C ALA A 112 20.04 12.92 -10.67
N GLY A 113 19.37 13.99 -11.09
CA GLY A 113 18.07 14.36 -10.57
C GLY A 113 17.09 13.19 -10.62
N ILE A 114 15.91 13.41 -10.02
CA ILE A 114 14.89 12.36 -9.87
C ILE A 114 14.70 11.61 -11.18
N PRO A 115 14.91 10.27 -11.21
CA PRO A 115 14.72 9.50 -12.43
C PRO A 115 13.27 9.67 -12.92
N PRO A 116 13.01 9.60 -14.23
CA PRO A 116 11.65 9.75 -14.73
C PRO A 116 10.74 8.65 -14.18
N ALA A 117 9.50 9.01 -13.86
CA ALA A 117 8.47 8.06 -13.46
C ALA A 117 8.03 7.23 -14.68
N ILE A 118 8.71 6.11 -14.92
CA ILE A 118 8.40 5.20 -16.03
C ILE A 118 7.52 4.05 -15.52
N ALA A 119 6.51 3.69 -16.31
CA ALA A 119 5.64 2.57 -15.99
C ALA A 119 6.41 1.24 -16.05
N PHE A 120 6.11 0.32 -15.13
CA PHE A 120 6.80 -0.97 -15.07
C PHE A 120 6.64 -1.82 -16.34
N THR A 121 5.51 -1.66 -17.05
CA THR A 121 5.22 -2.35 -18.32
C THR A 121 6.05 -1.82 -19.49
N GLU A 122 6.53 -0.59 -19.39
CA GLU A 122 7.34 0.07 -20.43
C GLU A 122 8.82 -0.25 -20.22
N ASP A 123 9.33 -0.04 -19.00
CA ASP A 123 10.69 -0.41 -18.63
C ASP A 123 10.75 -0.84 -17.16
N ALA A 124 10.87 -2.14 -16.94
CA ALA A 124 10.96 -2.73 -15.62
C ALA A 124 12.27 -2.38 -14.89
N ALA A 125 13.37 -2.09 -15.59
CA ALA A 125 14.62 -1.66 -14.98
C ALA A 125 14.55 -0.19 -14.54
N ALA A 126 14.02 0.70 -15.38
CA ALA A 126 13.76 2.09 -15.01
C ALA A 126 12.76 2.20 -13.84
N ALA A 127 11.66 1.45 -13.86
CA ALA A 127 10.69 1.45 -12.77
C ALA A 127 11.31 0.99 -11.43
N ARG A 128 12.27 0.05 -11.47
CA ARG A 128 13.03 -0.35 -10.27
C ARG A 128 14.01 0.71 -9.80
N ARG A 129 14.70 1.40 -10.72
CA ARG A 129 15.57 2.55 -10.39
C ARG A 129 14.76 3.66 -9.73
N TYR A 130 13.62 4.01 -10.33
CA TYR A 130 12.68 4.97 -9.78
C TYR A 130 12.19 4.56 -8.38
N GLY A 131 11.83 3.29 -8.20
CA GLY A 131 11.44 2.75 -6.91
C GLY A 131 12.53 2.85 -5.84
N ARG A 132 13.81 2.69 -6.19
CA ARG A 132 14.94 2.87 -5.26
C ARG A 132 15.15 4.34 -4.90
N ALA A 133 15.22 5.22 -5.91
CA ALA A 133 15.36 6.67 -5.69
C ALA A 133 14.24 7.23 -4.81
N LEU A 134 13.01 6.72 -4.97
CA LEU A 134 11.88 7.10 -4.12
C LEU A 134 12.07 6.67 -2.65
N VAL A 135 12.62 5.48 -2.41
CA VAL A 135 12.91 5.00 -1.05
C VAL A 135 14.05 5.80 -0.43
N GLU A 136 15.11 6.08 -1.20
CA GLU A 136 16.23 6.91 -0.75
C GLU A 136 15.76 8.33 -0.38
N ALA A 137 14.93 8.95 -1.22
CA ALA A 137 14.35 10.25 -0.93
C ALA A 137 13.41 10.24 0.29
N ALA A 138 12.68 9.14 0.52
CA ALA A 138 11.87 8.97 1.73
C ALA A 138 12.74 8.87 2.98
N CYS A 139 13.87 8.13 2.92
CA CYS A 139 14.84 8.10 4.00
C CYS A 139 15.43 9.49 4.26
N GLY A 140 15.79 10.23 3.21
CA GLY A 140 16.26 11.61 3.32
C GLY A 140 15.24 12.54 3.97
N ALA A 141 13.96 12.41 3.64
CA ALA A 141 12.88 13.19 4.26
C ALA A 141 12.78 12.94 5.78
N ILE A 142 12.89 11.68 6.21
CA ILE A 142 12.87 11.32 7.64
C ILE A 142 14.12 11.84 8.34
N LEU A 143 15.28 11.71 7.70
CA LEU A 143 16.56 12.20 8.23
C LEU A 143 16.52 13.72 8.46
N GLU A 144 16.08 14.47 7.45
CA GLU A 144 15.96 15.93 7.53
C GLU A 144 14.95 16.38 8.59
N ALA A 145 13.87 15.63 8.79
CA ALA A 145 12.87 15.94 9.79
C ALA A 145 13.34 15.63 11.23
N GLY A 146 14.34 14.77 11.40
CA GLY A 146 14.84 14.33 12.72
C GLY A 146 13.79 13.63 13.59
N ARG A 147 12.70 13.12 12.98
CA ARG A 147 11.61 12.43 13.67
C ARG A 147 10.94 11.40 12.76
N PRO A 148 10.24 10.39 13.32
CA PRO A 148 9.40 9.53 12.52
C PRO A 148 8.32 10.32 11.78
N LEU A 149 8.06 9.95 10.52
CA LEU A 149 7.08 10.60 9.66
C LEU A 149 5.99 9.62 9.22
N HIS A 150 4.76 10.11 9.15
CA HIS A 150 3.66 9.36 8.54
C HIS A 150 3.83 9.32 7.01
N ALA A 151 3.33 8.26 6.36
CA ALA A 151 3.43 8.09 4.91
C ALA A 151 2.84 9.28 4.13
N ALA A 152 1.80 9.93 4.65
CA ALA A 152 1.24 11.14 4.06
C ALA A 152 2.22 12.33 4.09
N GLU A 153 2.90 12.56 5.21
CA GLU A 153 3.91 13.63 5.34
C GLU A 153 5.11 13.35 4.41
N ILE A 154 5.56 12.10 4.36
CA ILE A 154 6.63 11.69 3.44
C ILE A 154 6.19 11.93 1.99
N LEU A 155 4.95 11.61 1.64
CA LEU A 155 4.42 11.84 0.30
C LEU A 155 4.44 13.32 -0.07
N GLU A 156 4.02 14.22 0.82
CA GLU A 156 4.02 15.66 0.56
C GLU A 156 5.44 16.17 0.24
N ILE A 157 6.43 15.74 1.01
CA ILE A 157 7.84 16.08 0.79
C ILE A 157 8.32 15.52 -0.57
N LEU A 158 7.97 14.29 -0.90
CA LEU A 158 8.34 13.67 -2.18
C LEU A 158 7.69 14.38 -3.39
N LEU A 159 6.42 14.76 -3.28
CA LEU A 159 5.71 15.52 -4.32
C LEU A 159 6.35 16.89 -4.52
N ALA A 160 6.69 17.59 -3.42
CA ALA A 160 7.38 18.88 -3.47
C ALA A 160 8.77 18.77 -4.14
N ARG A 161 9.42 17.60 -4.03
CA ARG A 161 10.68 17.31 -4.71
C ARG A 161 10.51 16.93 -6.19
N GLY A 162 9.30 16.59 -6.63
CA GLY A 162 8.99 16.23 -8.03
C GLY A 162 8.82 14.73 -8.27
N PHE A 163 8.78 13.90 -7.23
CA PHE A 163 8.37 12.51 -7.38
C PHE A 163 6.86 12.44 -7.65
N SER A 164 6.45 11.49 -8.48
CA SER A 164 5.06 11.09 -8.65
C SER A 164 4.85 9.62 -8.28
N LEU A 165 3.64 9.29 -7.84
CA LEU A 165 3.23 7.92 -7.54
C LEU A 165 1.95 7.60 -8.32
N PRO A 166 1.96 6.57 -9.18
CA PRO A 166 0.77 6.19 -9.92
C PRO A 166 -0.22 5.47 -9.00
N GLY A 167 -1.52 5.71 -9.23
CA GLY A 167 -2.60 5.01 -8.54
C GLY A 167 -3.70 5.95 -8.04
N ARG A 168 -4.82 5.35 -7.63
CA ARG A 168 -5.96 6.08 -7.06
C ARG A 168 -5.70 6.63 -5.66
N ASP A 169 -4.86 5.94 -4.90
CA ASP A 169 -4.44 6.33 -3.55
C ASP A 169 -2.90 6.32 -3.47
N PRO A 170 -2.26 7.49 -3.62
CA PRO A 170 -0.80 7.59 -3.59
C PRO A 170 -0.22 7.35 -2.19
N VAL A 171 -0.97 7.63 -1.11
CA VAL A 171 -0.52 7.38 0.27
C VAL A 171 -0.47 5.87 0.53
N ALA A 172 -1.53 5.14 0.17
CA ALA A 172 -1.55 3.68 0.29
C ALA A 172 -0.48 3.02 -0.60
N ALA A 173 -0.26 3.56 -1.81
CA ALA A 173 0.78 3.08 -2.71
C ALA A 173 2.19 3.29 -2.12
N LEU A 174 2.46 4.47 -1.57
CA LEU A 174 3.72 4.75 -0.87
C LEU A 174 3.90 3.85 0.34
N ASN A 175 2.88 3.78 1.20
CA ASN A 175 2.87 2.92 2.39
C ASN A 175 3.20 1.46 2.02
N THR A 176 2.59 0.95 0.94
CA THR A 176 2.84 -0.40 0.41
C THR A 176 4.26 -0.62 -0.11
N ARG A 177 4.98 0.44 -0.48
CA ARG A 177 6.40 0.34 -0.88
C ARG A 177 7.31 0.40 0.34
N LEU A 178 7.04 1.31 1.28
CA LEU A 178 7.85 1.51 2.48
C LEU A 178 7.80 0.28 3.40
N TRP A 179 6.62 -0.31 3.67
CA TRP A 179 6.56 -1.50 4.54
C TRP A 179 7.35 -2.70 3.97
N LYS A 180 7.38 -2.88 2.64
CA LYS A 180 8.20 -3.93 1.97
C LYS A 180 9.70 -3.72 2.16
N ARG A 181 10.11 -2.52 2.58
CA ARG A 181 11.49 -2.13 2.84
C ARG A 181 11.78 -1.89 4.32
N ALA A 182 10.77 -2.00 5.19
CA ALA A 182 10.89 -1.78 6.62
C ALA A 182 11.21 -3.07 7.43
N GLY A 183 11.74 -4.10 6.76
CA GLY A 183 12.07 -5.41 7.35
C GLY A 183 13.47 -5.49 7.94
N SER A 184 13.85 -6.68 8.43
CA SER A 184 15.19 -6.96 8.98
C SER A 184 16.29 -6.64 7.97
N GLY A 185 17.12 -5.65 8.26
CA GLY A 185 18.20 -5.18 7.37
C GLY A 185 17.78 -4.15 6.31
N GLY A 186 16.54 -3.66 6.35
CA GLY A 186 16.09 -2.54 5.52
C GLY A 186 16.46 -1.17 6.13
N PRO A 187 16.46 -0.08 5.32
CA PRO A 187 16.84 1.26 5.79
C PRO A 187 15.78 1.94 6.66
N LEU A 188 14.60 1.34 6.77
CA LEU A 188 13.45 1.89 7.48
C LEU A 188 12.99 0.91 8.55
N ARG A 189 12.39 1.43 9.61
CA ARG A 189 11.59 0.67 10.58
C ARG A 189 10.20 1.29 10.65
N ARG A 190 9.17 0.45 10.80
CA ARG A 190 7.81 0.91 11.02
C ARG A 190 7.57 1.04 12.53
N VAL A 191 7.29 2.26 12.99
CA VAL A 191 7.11 2.57 14.43
C VAL A 191 5.63 2.68 14.83
N ALA A 192 4.74 2.96 13.87
CA ALA A 192 3.29 2.98 14.09
C ALA A 192 2.54 2.67 12.78
N GLU A 193 1.22 2.91 12.77
CA GLU A 193 0.43 2.77 11.54
C GLU A 193 0.90 3.77 10.48
N ALA A 194 1.43 3.25 9.36
CA ALA A 194 1.99 4.04 8.27
C ALA A 194 3.06 5.09 8.69
N THR A 195 3.62 5.00 9.89
CA THR A 195 4.69 5.88 10.38
C THR A 195 6.03 5.15 10.35
N TYR A 196 7.01 5.81 9.75
CA TYR A 196 8.32 5.24 9.46
C TYR A 196 9.43 6.07 10.11
N ALA A 197 10.45 5.38 10.61
CA ALA A 197 11.70 5.96 11.09
C ALA A 197 12.88 5.29 10.39
N LEU A 198 14.08 5.86 10.49
CA LEU A 198 15.30 5.23 9.98
C LEU A 198 15.67 4.00 10.83
N ALA A 199 16.12 2.94 10.17
CA ALA A 199 16.72 1.79 10.86
C ALA A 199 18.21 2.10 11.10
N GLY A 200 18.60 2.37 12.35
CA GLY A 200 19.98 2.70 12.71
C GLY A 200 20.14 3.76 13.80
N GLU A 201 19.10 4.56 14.07
CA GLU A 201 19.06 5.39 15.27
C GLU A 201 18.64 4.50 16.44
N ALA A 202 19.64 4.02 17.19
CA ALA A 202 19.48 3.51 18.52
C ALA A 202 18.57 4.46 19.32
N ASP A 203 17.71 3.91 20.17
CA ASP A 203 17.15 4.68 21.28
C ASP A 203 18.29 5.53 21.89
N PRO A 204 18.12 6.84 22.12
CA PRO A 204 18.98 7.49 23.08
C PRO A 204 18.86 6.64 24.36
N PRO A 205 19.98 6.16 24.94
CA PRO A 205 19.90 5.51 26.22
C PRO A 205 19.14 6.50 27.11
N PHE A 206 18.00 6.07 27.66
CA PHE A 206 17.48 6.71 28.86
C PHE A 206 18.69 6.77 29.79
N GLU A 207 19.27 7.96 29.96
CA GLU A 207 20.12 8.28 31.09
C GLU A 207 19.24 8.00 32.30
N ARG A 208 19.31 6.75 32.78
CA ARG A 208 19.00 6.46 34.16
C ARG A 208 20.04 7.25 34.91
N ASP A 209 19.59 8.34 35.53
CA ASP A 209 20.27 9.03 36.60
C ASP A 209 21.06 7.99 37.42
N PRO A 210 22.38 8.17 37.61
CA PRO A 210 23.07 7.38 38.60
C PRO A 210 22.41 7.71 39.96
N ASP A 211 21.87 6.68 40.61
CA ASP A 211 21.38 6.74 41.99
C ASP A 211 22.34 7.57 42.85
N PRO A 212 21.87 8.63 43.54
CA PRO A 212 22.69 9.29 44.53
C PRO A 212 22.73 8.44 45.81
N GLU A 213 23.94 7.96 46.12
CA GLU A 213 24.44 7.57 47.44
C GLU A 213 23.75 6.43 48.23
N ALA A 214 24.55 5.41 48.56
CA ALA A 214 24.71 4.91 49.93
C ALA A 214 26.04 4.16 50.08
#